data_AF-A0A0G1ISL6-F1
#
_entry.id   AF-A0A0G1ISL6-F1
#
_cell.length_a   1.000
_cell.length_b   1.000
_cell.length_c   1.000
_cell.angle_alpha   90.00
_cell.angle_beta   90.00
_cell.angle_gamma   90.00
#
_symmetry.space_group_name_H-M   'P 1'
#
loop_
_entity.id
_entity.type
_entity.pdbx_description
1 polymer ?
#
loop_
_entity_poly.entity_id
_entity_poly.type
_entity_poly.pdbx_seq_one_letter_code
_entity_poly.pdbx_strand_id
1 'polypeptide(L)'
;MLKTIFFNPIYNVYVVLVNIIPGHDLGLAIILLTVLFKLAIYPLYRQAILTSLRLKEINPQLEELKKRYKDDKTLQAKKMMELYKSNNINPLSGFWV
;
A
#
# COMPACT_ATOMS: atom_id res chain seq x y z
N MET A 1 16.47 -3.62 -19.99
CA MET A 1 16.45 -3.51 -18.51
C MET A 1 15.10 -3.93 -17.91
N LEU A 2 13.97 -3.29 -18.26
CA LEU A 2 12.63 -3.66 -17.79
C LEU A 2 12.26 -5.15 -17.97
N LYS A 3 12.59 -5.73 -19.14
CA LYS A 3 12.34 -7.15 -19.42
C LYS A 3 13.04 -8.08 -18.43
N THR A 4 14.30 -7.81 -18.12
CA THR A 4 15.11 -8.65 -17.24
C THR A 4 14.68 -8.56 -15.77
N ILE A 5 14.24 -7.37 -15.33
CA ILE A 5 13.90 -7.12 -13.93
C ILE A 5 12.47 -7.56 -13.60
N PHE A 6 11.51 -7.31 -14.50
CA PHE A 6 10.09 -7.55 -14.22
C PHE A 6 9.51 -8.68 -15.06
N PHE A 7 9.75 -8.69 -16.36
CA PHE A 7 9.09 -9.63 -17.27
C PHE A 7 9.60 -11.07 -17.12
N ASN A 8 10.91 -11.27 -17.10
CA ASN A 8 11.51 -12.60 -17.05
C ASN A 8 11.14 -13.39 -15.78
N PRO A 9 11.19 -12.80 -14.56
CA PRO A 9 10.77 -13.52 -13.36
C PRO A 9 9.30 -13.92 -13.39
N ILE A 10 8.41 -13.00 -13.79
CA ILE A 10 6.96 -13.25 -13.86
C ILE A 10 6.66 -14.34 -14.89
N TYR A 11 7.30 -14.28 -16.05
CA TYR A 11 7.15 -15.28 -17.10
C TYR A 11 7.66 -16.66 -16.65
N ASN A 12 8.81 -16.74 -15.98
CA ASN A 12 9.33 -18.01 -15.46
C ASN A 12 8.40 -18.62 -14.41
N VAL A 13 7.85 -17.81 -13.50
CA VAL A 13 6.84 -18.27 -12.52
C VAL A 13 5.61 -18.81 -13.24
N TYR A 14 5.13 -18.10 -14.26
CA TYR A 14 4.00 -18.56 -15.07
C TYR A 14 4.26 -19.90 -15.77
N VAL A 15 5.43 -20.08 -16.40
CA VAL A 15 5.81 -21.33 -17.07
C VAL A 15 5.89 -22.50 -16.07
N VAL A 16 6.45 -22.27 -14.88
CA VAL A 16 6.47 -23.28 -13.81
C VAL A 16 5.05 -23.66 -13.39
N LEU A 17 4.15 -22.69 -13.23
CA LEU A 17 2.75 -22.95 -12.88
C LEU A 17 2.05 -23.79 -13.95
N VAL A 18 2.22 -23.47 -15.24
CA VAL A 18 1.64 -24.23 -16.36
C VAL A 18 2.13 -25.68 -16.38
N ASN A 19 3.42 -25.92 -16.09
CA ASN A 19 4.01 -27.26 -16.11
C ASN A 19 3.60 -28.14 -14.91
N ILE A 20 3.18 -27.53 -13.80
CA ILE A 20 2.68 -28.26 -12.60
C ILE A 20 1.22 -28.65 -12.78
N ILE A 21 0.46 -27.93 -13.59
CA ILE A 21 -0.98 -28.18 -13.81
C ILE A 21 -1.16 -29.34 -14.81
N PRO A 22 -1.86 -30.43 -14.41
CA PRO A 22 -2.14 -31.53 -15.33
C PRO A 22 -3.01 -31.03 -16.49
N GLY A 23 -2.50 -31.17 -17.73
CA GLY A 23 -3.17 -30.73 -18.95
C GLY A 23 -2.70 -29.38 -19.52
N HIS A 24 -1.71 -28.72 -18.90
CA HIS A 24 -1.16 -27.43 -19.34
C HIS A 24 -2.23 -26.34 -19.57
N ASP A 25 -3.30 -26.36 -18.76
CA ASP A 25 -4.39 -25.39 -18.87
C ASP A 25 -3.89 -23.99 -18.51
N LEU A 26 -3.80 -23.14 -19.53
CA LEU A 26 -3.32 -21.76 -19.43
C LEU A 26 -4.26 -20.90 -18.56
N GLY A 27 -5.56 -21.20 -18.54
CA GLY A 27 -6.56 -20.48 -17.76
C GLY A 27 -6.38 -20.71 -16.27
N LEU A 28 -6.23 -21.97 -15.86
CA LEU A 28 -5.94 -22.33 -14.46
C LEU A 28 -4.60 -21.74 -13.98
N ALA A 29 -3.59 -21.72 -14.86
CA ALA A 29 -2.29 -21.13 -14.53
C ALA A 29 -2.38 -19.62 -14.24
N ILE A 30 -3.16 -18.87 -15.03
CA ILE A 30 -3.37 -17.42 -14.81
C ILE A 30 -4.14 -17.17 -13.50
N ILE A 31 -5.15 -17.98 -13.19
CA ILE A 31 -5.90 -17.86 -11.94
C ILE A 31 -4.97 -18.08 -10.74
N LEU A 32 -4.16 -19.15 -10.78
CA LEU A 32 -3.17 -19.45 -9.73
C LEU A 32 -2.12 -18.35 -9.59
N LEU A 33 -1.59 -17.83 -10.70
CA LEU A 33 -0.64 -16.72 -10.70
C LEU A 33 -1.23 -15.48 -10.01
N THR A 34 -2.50 -15.17 -10.30
CA THR A 34 -3.22 -14.04 -9.69
C THR A 34 -3.39 -14.22 -8.18
N VAL A 35 -3.73 -15.43 -7.73
CA VAL A 35 -3.85 -15.75 -6.30
C VAL A 35 -2.50 -15.63 -5.60
N LEU A 36 -1.44 -16.19 -6.19
CA LEU A 36 -0.09 -16.13 -5.63
C LEU A 36 0.42 -14.69 -5.53
N PHE A 37 0.17 -13.88 -6.55
CA PHE A 37 0.51 -12.45 -6.54
C PHE A 37 -0.28 -11.69 -5.46
N LYS A 38 -1.58 -11.94 -5.32
CA LYS A 38 -2.40 -11.35 -4.24
C LYS A 38 -1.87 -11.74 -2.86
N LEU A 39 -1.45 -12.98 -2.65
CA LEU A 39 -0.88 -13.44 -1.39
C LEU A 39 0.47 -12.78 -1.10
N ALA A 40 1.33 -12.62 -2.12
CA ALA A 40 2.61 -11.93 -1.99
C ALA A 40 2.43 -10.44 -1.58
N ILE A 41 1.41 -9.77 -2.11
CA ILE A 41 1.11 -8.35 -1.81
C ILE A 41 0.24 -8.19 -0.56
N TYR A 42 -0.45 -9.24 -0.10
CA TYR A 42 -1.32 -9.19 1.08
C TYR A 42 -0.71 -8.50 2.32
N PRO A 43 0.54 -8.79 2.76
CA PRO A 43 1.13 -8.11 3.91
C PRO A 43 1.31 -6.60 3.68
N LEU A 44 1.59 -6.17 2.45
CA LEU A 44 1.67 -4.76 2.08
C LEU A 44 0.28 -4.12 2.10
N TYR A 45 -0.70 -4.77 1.47
CA TYR A 45 -2.09 -4.31 1.43
C TYR A 45 -2.70 -4.16 2.83
N ARG A 46 -2.42 -5.09 3.75
CA ARG A 46 -2.85 -5.01 5.15
C ARG A 46 -2.26 -3.78 5.85
N GLN A 47 -0.99 -3.48 5.62
CA GLN A 47 -0.35 -2.28 6.17
C GLN A 47 -0.98 -1.00 5.59
N ALA A 48 -1.28 -0.99 4.29
CA ALA A 48 -1.96 0.12 3.61
C ALA A 48 -3.29 0.48 4.30
N ILE A 49 -4.11 -0.54 4.52
CA ILE A 49 -5.42 -0.39 5.16
C ILE A 49 -5.28 0.16 6.58
N LEU A 50 -4.40 -0.43 7.40
CA LEU A 50 -4.21 0.01 8.79
C LEU A 50 -3.78 1.48 8.87
N THR A 51 -2.87 1.92 8.00
CA THR A 51 -2.47 3.33 7.92
C THR A 51 -3.64 4.22 7.51
N SER A 52 -4.44 3.81 6.53
CA SER A 52 -5.63 4.57 6.10
C SER A 52 -6.68 4.74 7.21
N LEU A 53 -6.87 3.71 8.04
CA LEU A 53 -7.82 3.76 9.15
C LEU A 53 -7.35 4.73 10.23
N ARG A 54 -6.08 4.68 10.61
CA ARG A 54 -5.48 5.63 11.56
C ARG A 54 -5.55 7.08 11.06
N LEU A 55 -5.33 7.30 9.77
CA LEU A 55 -5.50 8.63 9.15
C LEU A 55 -6.96 9.11 9.25
N LYS A 56 -7.93 8.20 9.06
CA LYS A 56 -9.36 8.52 9.20
C LYS A 56 -9.72 8.89 10.64
N GLU A 57 -9.13 8.23 11.63
CA GLU A 57 -9.35 8.52 13.06
C GLU A 57 -8.82 9.89 13.47
N ILE A 58 -7.67 10.32 12.94
CA ILE A 58 -7.11 11.66 13.25
C ILE A 58 -7.70 12.79 12.42
N ASN A 59 -8.41 12.48 11.34
CA ASN A 59 -9.02 13.47 10.46
C ASN A 59 -9.90 14.52 11.19
N PRO A 60 -10.78 14.16 12.14
CA PRO A 60 -11.52 15.16 12.92
C PRO A 60 -10.62 16.09 13.73
N GLN A 61 -9.56 15.56 14.36
CA GLN A 61 -8.60 16.37 15.13
C GLN A 61 -7.80 17.31 14.22
N LEU A 62 -7.46 16.85 13.00
CA LEU A 62 -6.83 17.68 11.98
C LEU A 62 -7.75 18.83 11.56
N GLU A 63 -9.05 18.59 11.38
CA GLU A 63 -10.01 19.63 11.01
C GLU A 63 -10.22 20.65 12.14
N GLU A 64 -10.27 20.23 13.39
CA GLU A 64 -10.30 21.14 14.54
C GLU A 64 -9.03 21.99 14.63
N LEU A 65 -7.86 21.37 14.42
CA LEU A 65 -6.58 22.05 14.39
C LEU A 65 -6.53 23.11 13.26
N LYS A 66 -7.00 22.74 12.07
CA LYS A 66 -7.07 23.66 10.93
C LYS A 66 -7.98 24.86 11.21
N LYS A 67 -9.12 24.64 11.86
CA LYS A 67 -10.05 25.70 12.28
C LYS A 67 -9.43 26.62 13.33
N ARG A 68 -8.74 26.04 14.33
CA ARG A 68 -8.13 26.79 15.45
C ARG A 68 -6.96 27.68 14.99
N TYR A 69 -6.19 27.25 14.01
CA TYR A 69 -4.99 27.95 13.51
C TYR A 69 -5.15 28.46 12.08
N LYS A 70 -6.37 28.82 11.66
CA LYS A 70 -6.66 29.28 10.28
C LYS A 70 -5.85 30.52 9.89
N ASP A 71 -5.60 31.41 10.85
CA ASP A 71 -4.96 32.70 10.63
C ASP A 71 -3.42 32.63 10.64
N ASP A 72 -2.84 31.54 11.17
CA ASP A 72 -1.40 31.30 11.20
C ASP A 72 -1.05 29.96 10.56
N LYS A 73 -0.78 30.01 9.25
CA LYS A 73 -0.40 28.84 8.45
C LYS A 73 0.90 28.18 8.93
N THR A 74 1.83 28.94 9.50
CA THR A 74 3.11 28.40 9.95
C THR A 74 2.92 27.57 11.22
N LEU A 75 2.15 28.10 12.16
CA LEU A 75 1.79 27.40 13.39
C LEU A 75 0.87 26.21 13.11
N GLN A 76 -0.07 26.35 12.16
CA GLN A 76 -0.93 25.26 11.70
C GLN A 76 -0.11 24.08 11.16
N ALA A 77 0.87 24.32 10.27
CA ALA A 77 1.73 23.28 9.72
C ALA A 77 2.55 22.56 10.81
N LYS A 78 3.13 23.33 11.75
CA LYS A 78 3.88 22.78 12.88
C LYS A 78 3.01 21.90 13.76
N LYS A 79 1.82 22.36 14.12
CA LYS A 79 0.88 21.64 14.98
C LYS A 79 0.33 20.39 14.30
N MET A 80 0.11 20.43 12.99
CA MET A 80 -0.30 19.27 12.21
C MET A 80 0.78 18.19 12.22
N MET A 81 2.05 18.58 12.09
CA MET A 81 3.17 17.64 12.20
C MET A 81 3.36 17.09 13.61
N GLU A 82 3.14 17.91 14.65
CA GLU A 82 3.12 17.45 16.05
C GLU A 82 2.00 16.42 16.28
N LEU A 83 0.81 16.62 15.71
CA LEU A 83 -0.32 15.70 15.82
C LEU A 83 -0.05 14.36 15.12
N TYR A 84 0.59 14.37 13.95
CA TYR A 84 1.02 13.13 13.29
C TYR A 84 2.04 12.37 14.13
N LYS A 85 3.01 13.08 14.72
CA LYS A 85 4.02 12.48 15.61
C LYS A 85 3.42 11.92 16.90
N SER A 86 2.49 12.65 17.55
CA SER A 86 1.86 12.18 18.79
C SER A 86 1.03 10.91 18.59
N ASN A 87 0.44 10.75 17.40
CA ASN A 87 -0.33 9.56 17.04
C ASN A 87 0.53 8.46 16.40
N ASN A 88 1.87 8.61 16.34
CA ASN A 88 2.79 7.69 15.66
C ASN A 88 2.39 7.37 14.21
N ILE A 89 1.76 8.32 13.53
CA ILE A 89 1.38 8.19 12.13
C ILE A 89 2.44 8.87 11.30
N ASN A 90 3.10 8.12 10.41
CA ASN A 90 4.01 8.70 9.44
C ASN A 90 3.21 9.09 8.19
N PRO A 91 2.97 10.38 7.90
CA PRO A 91 2.21 10.81 6.72
C PRO A 91 2.87 10.39 5.40
N LEU A 92 4.18 10.10 5.41
CA LEU A 92 4.91 9.59 4.25
C LEU A 92 4.81 8.06 4.08
N SER A 93 4.35 7.33 5.10
CA SER A 93 4.19 5.87 5.01
C SER A 93 3.10 5.45 4.02
N GLY A 94 2.16 6.33 3.69
CA GLY A 94 1.14 6.07 2.68
C GLY A 94 1.61 6.31 1.23
N PHE A 95 2.80 6.87 0.99
CA PHE A 95 3.28 7.18 -0.36
C PHE A 95 4.08 6.03 -1.00
N TRP A 96 4.42 5.00 -0.21
CA TRP A 96 5.23 3.86 -0.62
C TRP A 96 4.59 2.50 -0.29
N VAL A 97 3.34 2.53 0.18
CA VAL A 97 2.49 1.36 0.43
C VAL A 97 1.31 1.40 -0.54
#